data_AF-A0A257NXI5-F1
#
_entry.id   AF-A0A257NXI5-F1
#
_cell.length_a   1.000
_cell.length_b   1.000
_cell.length_c   1.000
_cell.angle_alpha   90.00
_cell.angle_beta   90.00
_cell.angle_gamma   90.00
#
_symmetry.space_group_name_H-M   'P 1'
#
loop_
_entity.id
_entity.type
_entity.pdbx_description
1 polymer ?
#
loop_
_entity_poly.entity_id
_entity_poly.type
_entity_poly.pdbx_seq_one_letter_code
_entity_poly.pdbx_strand_id
1 'polypeptide(L)'
;MSVLGVKTSMRTAPATRPSQTGALGYLSCRASLGFTLLEVLIALVILAIALGAVIKVSGQSAQMLQRLRADTAATVIAQDLCARLQLAATAPAVGTQSSRIQIDGQSWRVRQSVSAGRLPGVLKIEYAVQTPDPFEGQASMVTYFYARSQIASPPVNPVAKTTTPGATSNQTRVTTAHRPSP
;
A
#
# COMPACT_ATOMS: atom_id res chain seq x y z
N MET A 1 75.62 -30.13 17.51
CA MET A 1 75.93 -31.54 17.20
C MET A 1 75.82 -31.71 15.69
N SER A 2 76.98 -31.76 15.02
CA SER A 2 77.10 -32.44 13.72
C SER A 2 76.70 -33.90 13.88
N VAL A 3 76.21 -34.51 12.81
CA VAL A 3 76.65 -35.80 12.23
C VAL A 3 75.56 -36.16 11.19
N LEU A 4 75.81 -35.96 9.89
CA LEU A 4 76.59 -36.79 8.95
C LEU A 4 75.71 -37.81 8.21
N GLY A 5 75.78 -37.74 6.88
CA GLY A 5 75.65 -38.92 6.02
C GLY A 5 74.76 -38.71 4.81
N VAL A 6 75.04 -39.27 3.64
CA VAL A 6 76.15 -40.13 3.23
C VAL A 6 76.08 -40.24 1.69
N LYS A 7 77.25 -40.21 1.07
CA LYS A 7 77.68 -40.89 -0.18
C LYS A 7 76.83 -40.78 -1.46
N THR A 8 77.42 -40.06 -2.42
CA THR A 8 77.98 -40.58 -3.68
C THR A 8 77.55 -42.00 -4.12
N SER A 9 76.96 -42.11 -5.31
CA SER A 9 77.53 -43.00 -6.33
C SER A 9 77.05 -42.66 -7.74
N MET A 10 78.03 -42.39 -8.59
CA MET A 10 77.99 -42.29 -10.04
C MET A 10 77.99 -43.71 -10.65
N ARG A 11 77.33 -43.91 -11.81
CA ARG A 11 77.75 -44.73 -12.98
C ARG A 11 76.51 -45.34 -13.70
N THR A 12 76.05 -44.73 -14.79
CA THR A 12 76.32 -45.02 -16.23
C THR A 12 75.80 -46.37 -16.74
N ALA A 13 74.79 -46.32 -17.63
CA ALA A 13 74.53 -47.34 -18.66
C ALA A 13 73.79 -46.69 -19.86
N PRO A 14 73.89 -47.25 -21.09
CA PRO A 14 73.77 -46.48 -22.33
C PRO A 14 72.43 -46.62 -23.09
N ALA A 15 72.19 -45.60 -23.92
CA ALA A 15 71.55 -45.57 -25.24
C ALA A 15 70.42 -46.54 -25.60
N THR A 16 69.25 -45.98 -25.91
CA THR A 16 68.44 -46.35 -27.09
C THR A 16 67.49 -45.19 -27.44
N ARG A 17 67.62 -44.64 -28.65
CA ARG A 17 66.64 -43.71 -29.22
C ARG A 17 65.36 -44.49 -29.55
N PRO A 18 64.19 -43.86 -29.40
CA PRO A 18 63.38 -43.68 -30.59
C PRO A 18 63.29 -42.20 -30.98
N SER A 19 63.74 -41.96 -32.20
CA SER A 19 63.28 -40.89 -33.06
C SER A 19 61.79 -41.06 -33.39
N GLN A 20 61.17 -39.93 -33.74
CA GLN A 20 59.89 -39.75 -34.44
C GLN A 20 58.71 -39.39 -33.53
N THR A 21 58.34 -38.11 -33.51
CA THR A 21 57.40 -37.51 -34.49
C THR A 21 56.00 -38.09 -34.31
N GLY A 22 55.37 -37.74 -33.19
CA GLY A 22 53.92 -37.71 -33.08
C GLY A 22 53.51 -36.26 -33.25
N ALA A 23 53.06 -35.92 -34.46
CA ALA A 23 52.48 -34.63 -34.77
C ALA A 23 51.50 -34.21 -33.66
N LEU A 24 51.53 -32.93 -33.29
CA LEU A 24 50.40 -32.23 -32.69
C LEU A 24 49.25 -32.27 -33.69
N GLY A 25 48.62 -33.43 -33.79
CA GLY A 25 47.46 -33.74 -34.59
C GLY A 25 46.19 -33.46 -33.81
N TYR A 26 46.13 -32.33 -33.12
CA TYR A 26 44.86 -31.60 -33.01
C TYR A 26 44.64 -30.87 -34.34
N LEU A 27 44.75 -31.61 -35.45
CA LEU A 27 44.29 -31.21 -36.76
C LEU A 27 42.76 -31.20 -36.66
N SER A 28 42.27 -30.09 -36.09
CA SER A 28 41.19 -29.29 -36.63
C SER A 28 40.52 -29.96 -37.81
N CYS A 29 39.62 -30.90 -37.52
CA CYS A 29 38.60 -31.26 -38.46
C CYS A 29 37.70 -30.03 -38.51
N ARG A 30 37.79 -29.26 -39.59
CA ARG A 30 36.85 -28.18 -39.87
C ARG A 30 35.51 -28.86 -40.11
N ALA A 31 34.76 -29.06 -39.03
CA ALA A 31 33.38 -29.49 -39.09
C ALA A 31 32.61 -28.33 -39.71
N SER A 32 32.51 -28.34 -41.03
CA SER A 32 31.50 -27.56 -41.72
C SER A 32 30.18 -28.26 -41.43
N LEU A 33 29.68 -28.04 -40.21
CA LEU A 33 28.38 -28.52 -39.76
C LEU A 33 27.35 -27.70 -40.55
N GLY A 34 26.82 -28.31 -41.61
CA GLY A 34 25.63 -27.77 -42.27
C GLY A 34 24.50 -27.67 -41.26
N PHE A 35 23.75 -26.56 -41.33
CA PHE A 35 22.59 -26.28 -40.48
C PHE A 35 21.61 -27.45 -40.58
N THR A 36 21.51 -28.27 -39.53
CA THR A 36 20.55 -29.37 -39.56
C THR A 36 19.16 -28.82 -39.25
N LEU A 37 18.13 -29.34 -39.92
CA LEU A 37 16.74 -29.01 -39.59
C LEU A 37 16.43 -29.30 -38.11
N LEU A 38 17.07 -30.33 -37.55
CA LEU A 38 16.95 -30.73 -36.16
C LEU A 38 17.51 -29.67 -35.19
N GLU A 39 18.60 -28.99 -35.54
CA GLU A 39 19.17 -27.92 -34.70
C GLU A 39 18.22 -26.72 -34.59
N VAL A 40 17.65 -26.27 -35.71
CA VAL A 40 16.65 -25.19 -35.72
C VAL A 40 15.40 -25.60 -34.97
N LEU A 41 14.95 -26.84 -35.15
CA LEU A 41 13.79 -27.37 -34.45
C LEU A 41 14.03 -27.36 -32.94
N ILE A 42 15.16 -27.88 -32.47
CA ILE A 42 15.52 -27.87 -31.05
C ILE A 42 15.65 -26.44 -30.53
N ALA A 43 16.30 -25.55 -31.28
CA ALA A 43 16.45 -24.15 -30.90
C ALA A 43 15.09 -23.47 -30.72
N LEU A 44 14.15 -23.69 -31.66
CA LEU A 44 12.79 -23.17 -31.56
C LEU A 44 12.02 -23.77 -30.39
N VAL A 45 12.20 -25.06 -30.11
CA VAL A 45 11.55 -25.72 -28.96
C VAL A 45 12.04 -25.10 -27.64
N ILE A 46 13.36 -24.95 -27.46
CA ILE A 46 13.93 -24.33 -26.27
C ILE A 46 13.46 -22.87 -26.14
N LEU A 47 13.47 -22.13 -27.25
CA LEU A 47 12.99 -20.76 -27.30
C LEU A 47 11.51 -20.67 -26.90
N ALA A 48 10.65 -21.54 -27.44
CA ALA A 48 9.23 -21.57 -27.12
C ALA A 48 8.99 -21.82 -25.62
N ILE A 49 9.74 -22.75 -25.02
CA ILE A 49 9.67 -23.02 -23.58
C ILE A 49 10.11 -21.80 -22.77
N ALA A 50 11.22 -21.17 -23.15
CA ALA A 50 11.73 -19.98 -22.47
C ALA A 50 10.74 -18.82 -22.53
N LEU A 51 10.16 -18.53 -23.71
CA LEU A 51 9.13 -17.49 -23.86
C LEU A 51 7.86 -17.83 -23.07
N GLY A 52 7.43 -19.09 -23.08
CA GLY A 52 6.30 -19.55 -22.29
C GLY A 52 6.51 -19.31 -20.78
N ALA A 53 7.71 -19.56 -20.28
CA ALA A 53 8.07 -19.26 -18.90
C ALA A 53 8.01 -17.76 -18.60
N VAL A 54 8.52 -16.90 -19.50
CA VAL A 54 8.46 -15.44 -19.34
C VAL A 54 7.01 -14.95 -19.30
N ILE A 55 6.16 -15.39 -20.24
CA ILE A 55 4.74 -14.99 -20.28
C ILE A 55 4.04 -15.38 -18.97
N LYS A 56 4.31 -16.59 -18.47
CA LYS A 56 3.75 -17.05 -17.19
C LYS A 56 4.16 -16.14 -16.03
N VAL A 57 5.45 -15.82 -15.92
CA VAL A 57 5.96 -14.94 -14.86
C VAL A 57 5.37 -13.53 -14.98
N SER A 58 5.30 -12.96 -16.18
CA SER A 58 4.68 -11.66 -16.41
C SER A 58 3.21 -11.65 -16.01
N GLY A 59 2.46 -12.72 -16.32
CA GLY A 59 1.08 -12.88 -15.88
C GLY A 59 0.94 -12.92 -14.35
N GLN A 60 1.83 -13.66 -13.68
CA GLN A 60 1.88 -13.70 -12.21
C GLN A 60 2.19 -12.32 -11.60
N SER A 61 3.15 -11.58 -12.17
CA SER A 61 3.46 -10.21 -11.72
C SER A 61 2.26 -9.26 -11.88
N ALA A 62 1.52 -9.36 -12.99
CA ALA A 62 0.33 -8.56 -13.21
C ALA A 62 -0.78 -8.86 -12.18
N GLN A 63 -1.00 -10.15 -11.86
CA GLN A 63 -1.95 -10.56 -10.83
C GLN A 63 -1.56 -10.02 -9.44
N MET A 64 -0.27 -10.07 -9.11
CA MET A 64 0.24 -9.52 -7.85
C MET A 64 -0.03 -8.02 -7.74
N LEU A 65 0.21 -7.26 -8.83
CA LEU A 65 -0.07 -5.83 -8.85
C LEU A 65 -1.55 -5.50 -8.64
N GLN A 66 -2.47 -6.30 -9.22
CA GLN A 66 -3.91 -6.10 -9.00
C GLN A 66 -4.31 -6.31 -7.54
N ARG A 67 -3.75 -7.34 -6.89
CA ARG A 67 -3.97 -7.59 -5.46
C ARG A 67 -3.50 -6.41 -4.60
N LEU A 68 -2.28 -5.93 -4.84
CA LEU A 68 -1.73 -4.77 -4.11
C LEU A 68 -2.58 -3.51 -4.27
N ARG A 69 -3.08 -3.26 -5.49
CA ARG A 69 -3.99 -2.14 -5.75
C ARG A 69 -5.28 -2.27 -4.96
N ALA A 70 -5.86 -3.46 -4.91
CA ALA A 70 -7.09 -3.73 -4.19
C ALA A 70 -6.92 -3.55 -2.66
N ASP A 71 -5.80 -3.99 -2.10
CA ASP A 71 -5.46 -3.79 -0.68
C ASP A 71 -5.18 -2.31 -0.35
N THR A 72 -4.55 -1.58 -1.27
CA THR A 72 -4.34 -0.14 -1.15
C THR A 72 -5.68 0.60 -1.16
N ALA A 73 -6.58 0.25 -2.08
CA ALA A 73 -7.92 0.81 -2.13
C ALA A 73 -8.71 0.53 -0.84
N ALA A 74 -8.66 -0.69 -0.30
CA ALA A 74 -9.27 -1.02 0.99
C ALA A 74 -8.76 -0.10 2.12
N THR A 75 -7.45 0.19 2.13
CA THR A 75 -6.82 1.08 3.11
C THR A 75 -7.32 2.53 2.97
N VAL A 76 -7.37 3.06 1.75
CA VAL A 76 -7.88 4.42 1.49
C VAL A 76 -9.35 4.55 1.91
N ILE A 77 -10.14 3.52 1.65
CA ILE A 77 -11.55 3.47 2.08
C ILE A 77 -11.65 3.48 3.61
N ALA A 78 -10.82 2.69 4.31
CA ALA A 78 -10.78 2.70 5.76
C ALA A 78 -10.38 4.09 6.32
N GLN A 79 -9.48 4.80 5.64
CA GLN A 79 -9.09 6.18 5.99
C GLN A 79 -10.24 7.16 5.82
N ASP A 80 -10.96 7.10 4.71
CA ASP A 80 -12.15 7.93 4.49
C ASP A 80 -13.22 7.67 5.56
N LEU A 81 -13.49 6.41 5.92
CA LEU A 81 -14.43 6.05 6.98
C LEU A 81 -14.01 6.61 8.36
N CYS A 82 -12.72 6.48 8.72
CA CYS A 82 -12.18 7.09 9.94
C CYS A 82 -12.32 8.62 9.93
N ALA A 83 -12.03 9.27 8.81
CA ALA A 83 -12.14 10.72 8.68
C ALA A 83 -13.59 11.18 8.82
N ARG A 84 -14.54 10.50 8.17
CA ARG A 84 -15.98 10.77 8.32
C ARG A 84 -16.46 10.62 9.75
N LEU A 85 -15.96 9.61 10.47
CA LEU A 85 -16.29 9.42 11.87
C LEU A 85 -15.78 10.58 12.74
N GLN A 86 -14.59 11.12 12.47
CA GLN A 86 -14.05 12.27 13.21
C GLN A 86 -14.83 13.56 12.96
N LEU A 87 -15.45 13.69 11.79
CA LEU A 87 -16.33 14.80 11.46
C LEU A 87 -17.76 14.63 12.02
N ALA A 88 -18.12 13.43 12.46
CA ALA A 88 -19.44 13.16 13.01
C ALA A 88 -19.62 13.85 14.37
N ALA A 89 -20.74 14.57 14.52
CA ALA A 89 -21.07 15.24 15.80
C ALA A 89 -21.56 14.25 16.87
N THR A 90 -22.08 13.10 16.46
CA THR A 90 -22.73 12.11 17.33
C THR A 90 -21.91 10.83 17.37
N ALA A 91 -21.75 10.27 18.58
CA ALA A 91 -21.08 8.99 18.77
C ALA A 91 -21.86 7.86 18.06
N PRO A 92 -21.17 6.93 17.39
CA PRO A 92 -21.81 5.75 16.82
C PRO A 92 -22.31 4.81 17.92
N ALA A 93 -23.34 4.02 17.59
CA ALA A 93 -23.85 3.01 18.51
C ALA A 93 -22.78 1.94 18.81
N VAL A 94 -22.72 1.52 20.08
CA VAL A 94 -21.83 0.44 20.54
C VAL A 94 -22.25 -0.88 19.91
N GLY A 95 -21.28 -1.71 19.52
CA GLY A 95 -21.52 -3.01 18.91
C GLY A 95 -20.83 -3.16 17.55
N THR A 96 -21.10 -4.27 16.88
CA THR A 96 -20.57 -4.55 15.54
C THR A 96 -21.68 -4.40 14.49
N GLN A 97 -21.39 -3.64 13.44
CA GLN A 97 -22.26 -3.47 12.29
C GLN A 97 -21.51 -3.84 11.02
N SER A 98 -22.18 -4.52 10.10
CA SER A 98 -21.64 -4.82 8.78
C SER A 98 -22.48 -4.12 7.73
N SER A 99 -21.84 -3.45 6.78
CA SER A 99 -22.48 -2.74 5.70
C SER A 99 -21.76 -3.01 4.38
N ARG A 100 -22.39 -2.59 3.29
CA ARG A 100 -21.84 -2.68 1.94
C ARG A 100 -21.87 -1.29 1.32
N ILE A 101 -20.74 -0.84 0.82
CA ILE A 101 -20.61 0.46 0.15
C ILE A 101 -20.17 0.26 -1.29
N GLN A 102 -20.63 1.14 -2.18
CA GLN A 102 -20.29 1.12 -3.60
C GLN A 102 -19.30 2.24 -3.88
N ILE A 103 -18.13 1.90 -4.42
CA ILE A 103 -17.08 2.85 -4.81
C ILE A 103 -16.57 2.42 -6.17
N ASP A 104 -16.58 3.32 -7.15
CA ASP A 104 -16.17 3.05 -8.54
C ASP A 104 -16.86 1.84 -9.17
N GLY A 105 -18.14 1.64 -8.86
CA GLY A 105 -18.94 0.50 -9.33
C GLY A 105 -18.59 -0.83 -8.66
N GLN A 106 -17.71 -0.82 -7.66
CA GLN A 106 -17.28 -1.99 -6.92
C GLN A 106 -17.90 -2.02 -5.51
N SER A 107 -18.35 -3.20 -5.11
CA SER A 107 -19.01 -3.44 -3.83
C SER A 107 -18.01 -3.83 -2.74
N TRP A 108 -17.83 -2.99 -1.73
CA TRP A 108 -16.94 -3.24 -0.59
C TRP A 108 -17.72 -3.66 0.63
N ARG A 109 -17.28 -4.72 1.32
CA ARG A 109 -17.85 -5.13 2.61
C ARG A 109 -17.09 -4.45 3.73
N VAL A 110 -17.80 -3.69 4.56
CA VAL A 110 -17.24 -2.94 5.67
C VAL A 110 -17.81 -3.49 6.97
N ARG A 111 -16.95 -3.73 7.96
CA ARG A 111 -17.36 -4.07 9.32
C ARG A 111 -16.87 -2.97 10.25
N GLN A 112 -17.80 -2.32 10.94
CA GLN A 112 -17.52 -1.36 12.00
C GLN A 112 -17.71 -2.06 13.34
N SER A 113 -16.71 -2.03 14.20
CA SER A 113 -16.80 -2.51 15.58
C SER A 113 -16.54 -1.36 16.54
N VAL A 114 -17.51 -1.08 17.40
CA VAL A 114 -17.46 -0.01 18.40
C VAL A 114 -17.43 -0.65 19.78
N SER A 115 -16.40 -0.30 20.55
CA SER A 115 -16.17 -0.78 21.91
C SER A 115 -15.80 0.36 22.85
N ALA A 116 -15.93 0.16 24.16
CA ALA A 116 -15.46 1.12 25.14
C ALA A 116 -13.93 1.28 25.03
N GLY A 117 -13.47 2.53 25.02
CA GLY A 117 -12.05 2.85 25.10
C GLY A 117 -11.49 2.60 26.49
N ARG A 118 -10.16 2.74 26.64
CA ARG A 118 -9.49 2.60 27.94
C ARG A 118 -9.72 3.79 28.87
N LEU A 119 -10.09 4.94 28.30
CA LEU A 119 -10.37 6.17 29.04
C LEU A 119 -11.90 6.39 29.15
N PRO A 120 -12.39 6.92 30.28
CA PRO A 120 -13.80 7.27 30.43
C PRO A 120 -14.26 8.25 29.34
N GLY A 121 -15.42 7.99 28.73
CA GLY A 121 -16.00 8.85 27.69
C GLY A 121 -15.35 8.72 26.30
N VAL A 122 -14.36 7.83 26.13
CA VAL A 122 -13.73 7.54 24.84
C VAL A 122 -14.25 6.20 24.31
N LEU A 123 -14.63 6.17 23.03
CA LEU A 123 -14.97 4.95 22.30
C LEU A 123 -13.80 4.55 21.39
N LYS A 124 -13.53 3.25 21.30
CA LYS A 124 -12.63 2.65 20.30
C LYS A 124 -13.48 2.15 19.15
N ILE A 125 -13.21 2.65 17.93
CA ILE A 125 -13.88 2.23 16.72
C ILE A 125 -12.85 1.57 15.79
N GLU A 126 -13.18 0.39 15.30
CA GLU A 126 -12.40 -0.34 14.32
C GLU A 126 -13.20 -0.52 13.04
N TYR A 127 -12.62 -0.12 11.91
CA TYR A 127 -13.15 -0.34 10.57
C TYR A 127 -12.34 -1.41 9.88
N ALA A 128 -12.98 -2.51 9.50
CA ALA A 128 -12.38 -3.57 8.72
C ALA A 128 -13.04 -3.64 7.34
N VAL A 129 -12.28 -3.29 6.30
CA VAL A 129 -12.73 -3.21 4.91
C VAL A 129 -12.16 -4.39 4.15
N GLN A 130 -13.03 -5.27 3.66
CA GLN A 130 -12.62 -6.45 2.89
C GLN A 130 -12.44 -6.09 1.41
N THR A 131 -11.34 -6.56 0.84
CA THR A 131 -11.07 -6.49 -0.59
C THR A 131 -12.15 -7.29 -1.35
N PRO A 132 -12.64 -6.79 -2.49
CA PRO A 132 -13.63 -7.50 -3.30
C PRO A 132 -13.02 -8.74 -3.97
N ASP A 133 -13.89 -9.70 -4.26
CA ASP A 133 -13.53 -10.90 -5.02
C ASP A 133 -12.89 -10.52 -6.36
N PRO A 134 -11.85 -11.25 -6.83
CA PRO A 134 -11.34 -12.52 -6.30
C PRO A 134 -10.21 -12.39 -5.26
N PHE A 135 -9.91 -11.18 -4.78
CA PHE A 135 -8.75 -10.97 -3.92
C PHE A 135 -9.09 -11.16 -2.45
N GLU A 136 -8.44 -12.13 -1.81
CA GLU A 136 -8.53 -12.28 -0.35
C GLU A 136 -7.56 -11.30 0.33
N GLY A 137 -8.13 -10.19 0.81
CA GLY A 137 -7.42 -9.13 1.51
C GLY A 137 -8.38 -8.35 2.42
N GLN A 138 -7.81 -7.66 3.41
CA GLN A 138 -8.57 -6.80 4.32
C GLN A 138 -7.66 -5.69 4.84
N ALA A 139 -8.16 -4.45 4.82
CA ALA A 139 -7.56 -3.36 5.58
C ALA A 139 -8.33 -3.19 6.90
N SER A 140 -7.63 -3.11 8.03
CA SER A 140 -8.22 -2.72 9.31
C SER A 140 -7.61 -1.42 9.79
N MET A 141 -8.45 -0.48 10.24
CA MET A 141 -7.99 0.73 10.89
C MET A 141 -8.79 1.03 12.15
N VAL A 142 -8.07 1.42 13.19
CA VAL A 142 -8.62 1.75 14.50
C VAL A 142 -8.53 3.26 14.71
N THR A 143 -9.59 3.86 15.20
CA THR A 143 -9.62 5.25 15.64
C THR A 143 -10.36 5.39 16.97
N TYR A 144 -10.17 6.51 17.65
CA TYR A 144 -10.82 6.80 18.93
C TYR A 144 -11.74 8.00 18.76
N PHE A 145 -12.97 7.84 19.22
CA PHE A 145 -13.96 8.91 19.23
C PHE A 145 -14.16 9.41 20.66
N TYR A 146 -14.18 10.72 20.82
CA TYR A 146 -14.55 11.39 22.06
C TYR A 146 -15.65 12.40 21.74
N ALA A 147 -16.73 12.40 22.51
CA ALA A 147 -17.81 13.35 22.31
C ALA A 147 -17.28 14.76 22.58
N ARG A 148 -17.30 15.63 21.56
CA ARG A 148 -16.99 17.05 21.74
C ARG A 148 -18.07 17.63 22.64
N SER A 149 -17.73 18.01 23.88
CA SER A 149 -18.63 18.77 24.73
C SER A 149 -18.93 20.07 23.99
N GLN A 150 -20.20 20.26 23.62
CA GLN A 150 -20.65 21.52 23.08
C GLN A 150 -20.30 22.56 24.15
N ILE A 151 -19.41 23.48 23.82
CA ILE A 151 -19.18 24.66 24.63
C ILE A 151 -20.54 25.33 24.63
N ALA A 152 -21.29 25.22 25.73
CA ALA A 152 -22.55 25.92 25.86
C ALA A 152 -22.26 27.37 25.49
N SER A 153 -22.96 27.90 24.48
CA SER A 153 -22.98 29.34 24.26
C SER A 153 -23.26 29.96 25.63
N PRO A 154 -22.41 30.86 26.15
CA PRO A 154 -22.66 31.47 27.44
C PRO A 154 -24.10 32.00 27.41
N PRO A 155 -24.90 31.83 28.48
CA PRO A 155 -26.27 32.32 28.49
C PRO A 155 -26.23 33.79 28.08
N VAL A 156 -26.79 34.09 26.89
CA VAL A 156 -26.99 35.48 26.50
C VAL A 156 -28.10 35.97 27.41
N ASN A 157 -27.71 36.54 28.54
CA ASN A 157 -28.64 37.27 29.39
C ASN A 157 -29.27 38.32 28.48
N PRO A 158 -30.60 38.35 28.29
CA PRO A 158 -31.20 39.50 27.66
C PRO A 158 -30.82 40.68 28.55
N VAL A 159 -30.09 41.66 27.98
CA VAL A 159 -29.74 42.92 28.62
C VAL A 159 -30.92 43.34 29.50
N ALA A 160 -30.68 43.37 30.81
CA ALA A 160 -31.64 43.91 31.76
C ALA A 160 -31.93 45.34 31.30
N LYS A 161 -33.17 45.57 30.84
CA LYS A 161 -33.66 46.93 30.61
C LYS A 161 -33.69 47.60 31.97
N THR A 162 -32.69 48.43 32.26
CA THR A 162 -32.71 49.32 33.41
C THR A 162 -33.89 50.26 33.26
N THR A 163 -34.95 49.98 34.01
CA THR A 163 -36.02 50.92 34.30
C THR A 163 -35.44 52.03 35.17
N THR A 164 -35.18 53.20 34.58
CA THR A 164 -34.94 54.43 35.33
C THR A 164 -36.30 55.11 35.58
N PRO A 165 -36.68 55.44 36.82
CA PRO A 165 -37.90 56.19 37.09
C PRO A 165 -37.66 57.69 36.90
N GLY A 166 -38.48 58.31 36.03
CA GLY A 166 -38.87 59.72 36.13
C GLY A 166 -37.95 60.76 35.49
N ALA A 167 -38.39 61.34 34.37
CA ALA A 167 -38.26 62.78 34.08
C ALA A 167 -39.17 63.18 32.90
N THR A 168 -40.28 63.82 33.27
CA THR A 168 -40.90 65.00 32.66
C THR A 168 -41.04 65.10 31.13
N SER A 169 -42.31 65.08 30.72
CA SER A 169 -42.89 65.62 29.49
C SER A 169 -42.16 66.86 28.94
N ASN A 170 -41.83 66.85 27.65
CA ASN A 170 -41.94 68.09 26.90
C ASN A 170 -42.33 67.83 25.43
N GLN A 171 -43.55 68.23 25.11
CA GLN A 171 -44.00 68.47 23.75
C GLN A 171 -43.33 69.75 23.24
N THR A 172 -42.62 69.68 22.12
CA THR A 172 -42.45 70.84 21.25
C THR A 172 -42.70 70.42 19.81
N ARG A 173 -43.90 70.77 19.38
CA ARG A 173 -44.39 70.82 18.00
C ARG A 173 -43.44 71.58 17.09
N VAL A 174 -42.97 70.98 15.99
CA VAL A 174 -42.69 71.71 14.74
C VAL A 174 -43.11 70.85 13.54
N THR A 175 -44.20 71.29 12.91
CA THR A 175 -44.67 70.95 11.58
C THR A 175 -43.65 71.39 10.53
N THR A 176 -43.32 70.56 9.53
CA THR A 176 -43.06 71.01 8.14
C THR A 176 -43.22 69.82 7.19
N ALA A 177 -44.11 70.01 6.22
CA ALA A 177 -44.46 69.07 5.16
C ALA A 177 -43.34 68.95 4.09
N HIS A 178 -43.41 67.93 3.24
CA HIS A 178 -43.53 68.07 1.77
C HIS A 178 -42.83 66.96 0.95
N ARG A 179 -43.67 66.29 0.13
CA ARG A 179 -43.46 65.72 -1.22
C ARG A 179 -42.83 64.32 -1.41
N PRO A 180 -43.49 63.43 -2.19
CA PRO A 180 -42.88 62.23 -2.77
C PRO A 180 -42.42 62.45 -4.23
N SER A 181 -41.69 61.45 -4.75
CA SER A 181 -41.45 61.07 -6.17
C SER A 181 -39.98 61.09 -6.61
N PRO A 182 -39.61 60.36 -7.67
CA PRO A 182 -40.38 59.37 -8.46
C PRO A 182 -39.96 57.91 -8.26
#